data_AF-A0A845GWG7-F1
#
_entry.id   AF-A0A845GWG7-F1
#
_cell.length_a   1.000
_cell.length_b   1.000
_cell.length_c   1.000
_cell.angle_alpha   90.00
_cell.angle_beta   90.00
_cell.angle_gamma   90.00
#
_symmetry.space_group_name_H-M   'P 1'
#
loop_
_entity.id
_entity.type
_entity.pdbx_description
1 polymer ?
#
loop_
_entity_poly.entity_id
_entity_poly.type
_entity_poly.pdbx_seq_one_letter_code
_entity_poly.pdbx_strand_id
1 'polypeptide(L)'
;MDEYAQLARWLRAQPLGVPVAIDGESVCLHPGEDGAALSACLWRNPDADQLLAALRQGFASAQVFDAGLSLADDGRGLLLGRWLPSCRNWSDAASALEQLLDQLATWRAALAPPPERARAAAGAPAREEQRMRKLLSGARS
;
A
#
# COMPACT_ATOMS: atom_id res chain seq x y z
N MET A 1 -18.41 8.28 25.78
CA MET A 1 -17.52 7.12 25.68
C MET A 1 -16.20 7.64 25.14
N ASP A 2 -15.08 7.27 25.76
CA ASP A 2 -13.76 7.73 25.35
C ASP A 2 -13.36 7.01 24.05
N GLU A 3 -13.36 7.74 22.93
CA GLU A 3 -13.02 7.23 21.60
C GLU A 3 -11.61 6.61 21.57
N TYR A 4 -10.69 7.15 22.37
CA TYR A 4 -9.34 6.63 22.51
C TYR A 4 -9.33 5.25 23.16
N ALA A 5 -10.12 5.05 24.22
CA ALA A 5 -10.25 3.75 24.88
C ALA A 5 -10.91 2.71 23.97
N GLN A 6 -11.85 3.14 23.11
CA GLN A 6 -12.47 2.28 22.12
C GLN A 6 -11.48 1.87 21.03
N LEU A 7 -10.68 2.81 20.51
CA LEU A 7 -9.63 2.55 19.52
C LEU A 7 -8.55 1.61 20.08
N ALA A 8 -8.04 1.88 21.28
CA ALA A 8 -7.04 1.04 21.93
C ALA A 8 -7.54 -0.40 22.14
N ARG A 9 -8.82 -0.56 22.52
CA ARG A 9 -9.44 -1.88 22.64
C ARG A 9 -9.57 -2.58 21.29
N TRP A 10 -9.94 -1.85 20.24
CA TRP A 10 -10.04 -2.40 18.90
C TRP A 10 -8.66 -2.82 18.34
N LEU A 11 -7.62 -2.00 18.52
CA LEU A 11 -6.24 -2.33 18.11
C LEU A 11 -5.75 -3.61 18.80
N ARG A 12 -5.99 -3.77 20.09
CA ARG A 12 -5.62 -4.99 20.84
C ARG A 12 -6.29 -6.26 20.34
N ALA A 13 -7.45 -6.14 19.69
CA ALA A 13 -8.19 -7.29 19.17
C ALA A 13 -7.71 -7.74 17.78
N GLN A 14 -6.81 -7.00 17.13
CA GLN A 14 -6.33 -7.33 15.80
C GLN A 14 -5.37 -8.53 15.84
N PRO A 15 -5.47 -9.46 14.89
CA PRO A 15 -4.59 -10.62 14.83
C PRO A 15 -3.15 -10.21 14.47
N LEU A 16 -2.18 -11.03 14.89
CA LEU A 16 -0.77 -10.90 14.54
C LEU A 16 -0.42 -11.87 13.41
N GLY A 17 0.58 -11.51 12.60
CA GLY A 17 1.12 -12.34 11.52
C GLY A 17 0.20 -12.52 10.32
N VAL A 18 -0.93 -11.82 10.25
CA VAL A 18 -1.85 -11.82 9.11
C VAL A 18 -2.24 -10.39 8.73
N PRO A 19 -2.55 -10.13 7.44
CA PRO A 19 -3.02 -8.82 7.02
C PRO A 19 -4.35 -8.43 7.68
N VAL A 20 -4.42 -7.18 8.12
CA VAL A 20 -5.57 -6.53 8.75
C VAL A 20 -5.89 -5.25 7.99
N ALA A 21 -7.17 -4.92 7.85
CA ALA A 21 -7.60 -3.65 7.27
C ALA A 21 -7.68 -2.57 8.34
N ILE A 22 -6.84 -1.53 8.23
CA ILE A 22 -6.84 -0.35 9.10
C ILE A 22 -6.88 0.88 8.21
N ASP A 23 -7.88 1.76 8.39
CA ASP A 23 -8.11 2.94 7.54
C ASP A 23 -8.16 2.68 6.03
N GLY A 24 -8.68 1.49 5.65
CA GLY A 24 -8.73 1.05 4.25
C GLY A 24 -7.40 0.50 3.72
N GLU A 25 -6.33 0.54 4.53
CA GLU A 25 -5.02 0.02 4.19
C GLU A 25 -4.83 -1.40 4.72
N SER A 26 -4.13 -2.22 3.93
CA SER A 26 -3.78 -3.59 4.30
C SER A 26 -2.44 -3.57 5.03
N VAL A 27 -2.47 -3.77 6.36
CA VAL A 27 -1.29 -3.73 7.24
C VAL A 27 -1.09 -5.05 7.95
N CYS A 28 0.15 -5.39 8.29
CA CYS A 28 0.47 -6.60 9.03
C CYS A 28 1.52 -6.32 10.11
N LEU A 29 1.37 -6.97 11.26
CA LEU A 29 2.35 -6.97 12.32
C LEU A 29 2.83 -8.41 12.54
N HIS A 30 4.01 -8.74 12.01
CA HIS A 30 4.64 -10.05 12.14
C HIS A 30 5.57 -10.08 13.36
N PRO A 31 5.26 -10.87 14.39
CA PRO A 31 6.16 -11.02 15.54
C PRO A 31 7.46 -11.72 15.13
N GLY A 32 8.58 -11.27 15.68
CA GLY A 32 9.86 -11.95 15.68
C GLY A 32 10.38 -12.12 17.12
N GLU A 33 11.63 -12.59 17.26
CA GLU A 33 12.20 -12.95 18.57
C GLU A 33 12.32 -11.75 19.52
N ASP A 34 12.81 -10.60 19.03
CA ASP A 34 13.08 -9.40 19.85
C ASP A 34 12.25 -8.17 19.41
N GLY A 35 11.13 -8.38 18.74
CA GLY A 35 10.31 -7.29 18.22
C GLY A 35 9.30 -7.76 17.20
N ALA A 36 8.89 -6.87 16.32
CA ALA A 36 7.95 -7.19 15.25
C ALA A 36 8.25 -6.41 13.97
N ALA A 37 8.03 -7.04 12.83
CA ALA A 37 7.99 -6.37 11.54
C ALA A 37 6.59 -5.81 11.30
N LEU A 38 6.49 -4.49 11.17
CA LEU A 38 5.28 -3.79 10.78
C LEU A 38 5.35 -3.47 9.30
N SER A 39 4.33 -3.86 8.52
CA SER A 39 4.28 -3.61 7.09
C SER A 39 2.91 -3.14 6.61
N ALA A 40 2.90 -2.38 5.52
CA ALA A 40 1.72 -1.91 4.82
C ALA A 40 1.87 -2.18 3.32
N CYS A 41 0.77 -2.57 2.67
CA CYS A 41 0.78 -2.88 1.23
C CYS A 41 0.89 -1.58 0.40
N LEU A 42 2.04 -1.32 -0.22
CA LEU A 42 2.21 -0.19 -1.15
C LEU A 42 1.36 -0.38 -2.41
N TRP A 43 1.51 -1.53 -3.08
CA TRP A 43 0.70 -1.93 -4.23
C TRP A 43 0.47 -3.44 -4.26
N ARG A 44 -0.72 -3.83 -4.75
CA ARG A 44 -1.00 -5.20 -5.16
C ARG A 44 -0.67 -5.36 -6.64
N ASN A 45 0.06 -6.43 -6.96
CA ASN A 45 0.56 -6.79 -8.27
C ASN A 45 1.25 -5.60 -8.98
N PRO A 46 2.32 -5.04 -8.38
CA PRO A 46 3.04 -3.93 -9.00
C PRO A 46 3.60 -4.36 -10.36
N ASP A 47 3.52 -3.47 -11.34
CA ASP A 47 4.25 -3.65 -12.59
C ASP A 47 5.76 -3.34 -12.42
N ALA A 48 6.54 -3.61 -13.46
CA ALA A 48 7.99 -3.41 -13.43
C ALA A 48 8.38 -1.93 -13.25
N ASP A 49 7.59 -1.00 -13.81
CA ASP A 49 7.85 0.44 -13.70
C ASP A 49 7.59 0.94 -12.28
N GLN A 50 6.50 0.49 -11.65
CA GLN A 50 6.17 0.76 -10.26
C GLN A 50 7.23 0.20 -9.31
N LEU A 51 7.68 -1.04 -9.53
CA LEU A 51 8.74 -1.65 -8.73
C LEU A 51 10.04 -0.84 -8.84
N LEU A 52 10.46 -0.49 -10.05
CA LEU A 52 11.67 0.28 -10.28
C LEU A 52 11.58 1.69 -9.66
N ALA A 53 10.41 2.33 -9.75
CA ALA A 53 10.19 3.65 -9.16
C ALA A 53 10.24 3.59 -7.62
N ALA A 54 9.62 2.58 -7.02
CA ALA A 54 9.71 2.36 -5.57
C ALA A 54 11.14 2.05 -5.11
N LEU A 55 11.90 1.24 -5.84
CA LEU A 55 13.30 0.97 -5.50
C LEU A 55 14.15 2.23 -5.52
N ARG A 56 13.97 3.10 -6.53
CA ARG A 56 14.66 4.39 -6.61
C ARG A 56 14.27 5.32 -5.45
N GLN A 57 12.98 5.40 -5.13
CA GLN A 57 12.49 6.19 -4.01
C GLN A 57 13.03 5.67 -2.67
N GLY A 58 13.00 4.35 -2.47
CA GLY A 58 13.56 3.71 -1.28
C GLY A 58 15.03 4.01 -1.11
N PHE A 59 15.82 3.89 -2.18
CA PHE A 59 17.24 4.24 -2.15
C PHE A 59 17.48 5.73 -1.81
N ALA A 60 16.72 6.63 -2.44
CA ALA A 60 16.85 8.08 -2.23
C ALA A 60 16.43 8.51 -0.81
N SER A 61 15.53 7.75 -0.18
CA SER A 61 14.88 8.12 1.07
C SER A 61 15.28 7.25 2.26
N ALA A 62 16.17 6.28 2.07
CA ALA A 62 16.66 5.36 3.10
C ALA A 62 17.35 6.05 4.30
N GLN A 63 17.88 7.27 4.12
CA GLN A 63 18.46 8.05 5.24
C GLN A 63 17.39 8.80 6.06
N VAL A 64 16.22 9.04 5.47
CA VAL A 64 15.13 9.83 6.06
C VAL A 64 14.08 8.93 6.67
N PHE A 65 13.84 7.77 6.05
CA PHE A 65 12.86 6.79 6.50
C PHE A 65 13.53 5.48 6.88
N ASP A 66 13.12 4.97 8.03
CA ASP A 66 13.56 3.70 8.60
C ASP A 66 12.77 2.50 8.04
N ALA A 67 11.90 2.74 7.03
CA ALA A 67 11.08 1.73 6.40
C ALA A 67 11.73 1.19 5.11
N GLY A 68 11.91 -0.13 5.05
CA GLY A 68 12.37 -0.87 3.89
C GLY A 68 11.24 -1.35 2.98
N LEU A 69 11.64 -1.85 1.81
CA LEU A 69 10.76 -2.50 0.84
C LEU A 69 10.91 -4.03 0.93
N SER A 70 9.79 -4.74 0.91
CA SER A 70 9.76 -6.20 0.81
C SER A 70 8.65 -6.67 -0.10
N LEU A 71 8.72 -7.92 -0.54
CA LEU A 71 7.58 -8.57 -1.18
C LEU A 71 6.71 -9.23 -0.11
N ALA A 72 5.40 -9.27 -0.37
CA ALA A 72 4.50 -10.12 0.40
C ALA A 72 4.86 -11.60 0.20
N ASP A 73 4.48 -12.45 1.15
CA ASP A 73 4.80 -13.89 1.13
C ASP A 73 4.26 -14.62 -0.12
N ASP A 74 3.16 -14.12 -0.69
CA ASP A 74 2.59 -14.64 -1.93
C ASP A 74 3.29 -14.14 -3.21
N GLY A 75 4.28 -13.25 -3.07
CA GLY A 75 5.01 -12.60 -4.15
C GLY A 75 4.20 -11.57 -4.94
N ARG A 76 2.96 -11.26 -4.53
CA ARG A 76 2.02 -10.42 -5.29
C ARG A 76 1.81 -9.04 -4.69
N GLY A 77 2.46 -8.71 -3.57
CA GLY A 77 2.41 -7.39 -2.96
C GLY A 77 3.79 -6.78 -2.85
N LEU A 78 3.91 -5.48 -3.12
CA LEU A 78 5.04 -4.69 -2.64
C LEU A 78 4.65 -4.07 -1.32
N LEU A 79 5.43 -4.34 -0.28
CA LEU A 79 5.20 -3.88 1.07
C LEU A 79 6.22 -2.79 1.42
N LEU A 80 5.73 -1.77 2.12
CA LEU A 80 6.56 -0.84 2.86
C LEU A 80 6.53 -1.28 4.33
N GLY A 81 7.67 -1.46 4.97
CA GLY A 81 7.68 -1.95 6.34
C GLY A 81 8.93 -1.61 7.12
N ARG A 82 8.85 -1.72 8.44
CA ARG A 82 9.95 -1.42 9.35
C ARG A 82 10.01 -2.42 10.49
N TRP A 83 11.20 -2.61 11.03
CA TRP A 83 11.39 -3.37 12.25
C TRP A 83 11.09 -2.51 13.48
N LEU A 84 10.35 -3.05 14.44
CA LEU A 84 10.03 -2.40 15.70
C LEU A 84 10.65 -3.21 16.86
N PRO A 85 11.76 -2.76 17.45
CA PRO A 85 12.39 -3.48 18.56
C PRO A 85 11.45 -3.47 19.77
N SER A 86 11.41 -4.60 20.49
CA SER A 86 10.56 -4.80 21.68
C SER A 86 9.04 -4.65 21.46
N CYS A 87 8.58 -4.52 20.21
CA CYS A 87 7.16 -4.49 19.88
C CYS A 87 6.57 -5.90 20.00
N ARG A 88 5.50 -6.04 20.80
CA ARG A 88 4.85 -7.33 21.04
C ARG A 88 3.42 -7.39 20.51
N ASN A 89 2.80 -6.23 20.28
CA ASN A 89 1.39 -6.14 19.91
C ASN A 89 1.07 -4.82 19.17
N TRP A 90 -0.16 -4.71 18.69
CA TRP A 90 -0.65 -3.54 17.95
C TRP A 90 -0.70 -2.25 18.77
N SER A 91 -0.84 -2.31 20.09
CA SER A 91 -0.77 -1.11 20.93
C SER A 91 0.65 -0.55 20.98
N ASP A 92 1.66 -1.40 21.06
CA ASP A 92 3.07 -0.99 21.00
C ASP A 92 3.41 -0.38 19.62
N ALA A 93 2.79 -0.90 18.56
CA ALA A 93 3.01 -0.45 17.19
C ALA A 93 2.24 0.82 16.80
N ALA A 94 1.32 1.33 17.63
CA ALA A 94 0.34 2.35 17.22
C ALA A 94 0.98 3.62 16.62
N SER A 95 2.00 4.18 17.28
CA SER A 95 2.70 5.37 16.79
C SER A 95 3.49 5.09 15.51
N ALA A 96 4.11 3.91 15.40
CA ALA A 96 4.84 3.52 14.21
C ALA A 96 3.91 3.21 13.03
N LEU A 97 2.70 2.72 13.31
CA LEU A 97 1.65 2.50 12.33
C LEU A 97 1.19 3.79 11.70
N GLU A 98 0.90 4.82 12.50
CA GLU A 98 0.53 6.15 12.00
C GLU A 98 1.61 6.71 11.05
N GLN A 99 2.87 6.69 11.48
CA GLN A 99 4.01 7.13 10.66
C GLN A 99 4.14 6.32 9.35
N LEU A 100 3.91 5.01 9.42
CA LEU A 100 3.98 4.15 8.24
C LEU A 100 2.86 4.47 7.25
N LEU A 101 1.65 4.75 7.72
CA LEU A 101 0.50 5.13 6.87
C LEU A 101 0.72 6.50 6.21
N ASP A 102 1.29 7.47 6.92
CA ASP A 102 1.68 8.76 6.35
C ASP A 102 2.76 8.60 5.26
N GLN A 103 3.76 7.75 5.53
CA GLN A 103 4.80 7.45 4.56
C GLN A 103 4.23 6.74 3.33
N LEU A 104 3.31 5.79 3.53
CA LEU A 104 2.61 5.07 2.46
C LEU A 104 1.86 6.04 1.53
N ALA A 105 1.10 6.97 2.10
CA ALA A 105 0.37 7.98 1.36
C ALA A 105 1.33 8.89 0.57
N THR A 106 2.42 9.33 1.22
CA THR A 106 3.48 10.15 0.59
C THR A 106 4.10 9.44 -0.61
N TRP A 107 4.43 8.16 -0.47
CA TRP A 107 5.04 7.37 -1.53
C TRP A 107 4.07 7.17 -2.71
N ARG A 108 2.81 6.83 -2.44
CA ARG A 108 1.81 6.70 -3.51
C ARG A 108 1.57 8.02 -4.24
N ALA A 109 1.58 9.14 -3.54
CA ALA A 109 1.44 10.46 -4.16
C ALA A 109 2.66 10.81 -5.04
N ALA A 110 3.88 10.56 -4.55
CA ALA A 110 5.12 10.84 -5.28
C ALA A 110 5.32 9.93 -6.51
N LEU A 111 4.83 8.70 -6.43
CA LEU A 111 4.99 7.68 -7.47
C LEU A 111 3.76 7.54 -8.38
N ALA A 112 2.73 8.38 -8.17
CA ALA A 112 1.55 8.38 -9.02
C ALA A 112 1.95 8.68 -10.48
N PRO A 113 1.42 7.95 -11.47
CA PRO A 113 1.68 8.25 -12.86
C PRO A 113 1.20 9.68 -13.16
N PRO A 114 1.95 10.45 -13.97
CA PRO A 114 1.49 11.77 -14.39
C PRO A 114 0.09 11.66 -15.02
N PRO A 115 -0.77 12.67 -14.85
CA PRO A 115 -2.19 12.60 -15.21
C PRO A 115 -2.44 12.22 -16.69
N GLU A 116 -1.48 12.51 -17.58
CA GLU A 116 -1.52 12.12 -18.99
C GLU A 116 -1.38 10.60 -19.19
N ARG A 117 -0.51 9.93 -18.44
CA ARG A 117 -0.34 8.46 -18.49
C ARG A 117 -1.54 7.75 -17.86
N ALA A 118 -2.10 8.29 -16.78
CA ALA A 118 -3.31 7.76 -16.16
C ALA A 118 -4.51 7.80 -17.14
N ARG A 119 -4.66 8.91 -17.88
CA ARG A 119 -5.67 9.04 -18.95
C ARG A 119 -5.41 8.13 -20.15
N ALA A 120 -4.15 7.91 -20.53
CA ALA A 120 -3.79 7.01 -21.62
C ALA A 120 -4.10 5.54 -21.28
N ALA A 121 -3.79 5.10 -20.05
CA ALA A 121 -4.10 3.76 -19.56
C ALA A 121 -5.62 3.51 -19.46
N ALA A 122 -6.38 4.51 -19.00
CA ALA A 122 -7.85 4.44 -18.99
C ALA A 122 -8.50 4.56 -20.38
N GLY A 123 -7.78 5.11 -21.36
CA GLY A 123 -8.30 5.43 -22.70
C GLY A 123 -8.26 4.29 -23.72
N ALA A 124 -7.49 3.23 -23.48
CA ALA A 124 -7.42 2.08 -24.39
C ALA A 124 -8.76 1.32 -24.53
N PRO A 125 -9.45 0.91 -23.44
CA PRO A 125 -10.76 0.26 -23.55
C PRO A 125 -11.85 1.21 -24.07
N ALA A 126 -11.77 2.50 -23.74
CA ALA A 126 -12.76 3.50 -24.17
C ALA A 126 -12.72 3.79 -25.68
N ARG A 127 -11.53 3.76 -26.31
CA ARG A 127 -11.38 3.96 -27.76
C ARG A 127 -11.87 2.75 -28.54
N GLU A 128 -11.66 1.54 -28.03
CA GLU A 128 -12.14 0.31 -28.67
C GLU A 128 -13.66 0.20 -28.58
N GLU A 129 -14.23 0.50 -27.41
CA GLU A 129 -15.68 0.57 -27.21
C GLU A 129 -16.33 1.67 -28.08
N GLN A 130 -15.72 2.85 -28.20
CA GLN A 130 -16.17 3.90 -29.12
C GLN A 130 -16.07 3.48 -30.59
N ARG A 131 -15.05 2.69 -30.97
CA ARG A 131 -14.93 2.12 -32.32
C ARG A 131 -16.04 1.10 -32.59
N MET A 132 -16.28 0.19 -31.65
CA MET A 132 -17.34 -0.82 -31.76
C MET A 132 -18.73 -0.18 -31.85
N ARG A 133 -19.01 0.85 -31.03
CA ARG A 133 -20.28 1.60 -31.09
C ARG A 133 -20.50 2.29 -32.45
N LYS A 134 -19.45 2.85 -33.06
CA LYS A 134 -19.54 3.47 -34.40
C LYS A 134 -19.77 2.46 -35.52
N LEU A 135 -19.18 1.27 -35.42
CA LEU A 135 -19.40 0.19 -36.39
C LEU A 135 -20.82 -0.38 -36.31
N LEU A 136 -21.36 -0.51 -35.09
CA LEU A 136 -22.71 -1.01 -34.85
C LEU A 136 -23.79 0.03 -35.19
N SER A 137 -23.53 1.32 -35.00
CA SER A 137 -24.46 2.39 -35.38
C SER A 137 -24.48 2.70 -36.89
N GLY A 138 -23.43 2.29 -37.63
CA GLY A 138 -23.33 2.47 -39.08
C GLY A 138 -23.97 1.35 -39.92
N ALA A 139 -24.46 0.28 -39.29
CA ALA A 139 -25.04 -0.90 -39.98
C ALA A 139 -26.58 -0.86 -40.10
N ARG A 140 -27.20 0.30 -39.89
CA ARG A 140 -28.64 0.52 -40.12
C ARG A 140 -28.82 1.65 -41.14
N SER A 141 -28.63 1.32 -42.41
CA SER A 141 -29.17 2.03 -43.57
C SER A 141 -30.01 1.06 -44.38
#